data_AF-A0A7X8R6B6-F1
#
_entry.id   AF-A0A7X8R6B6-F1
#
_cell.length_a   1.000
_cell.length_b   1.000
_cell.length_c   1.000
_cell.angle_alpha   90.00
_cell.angle_beta   90.00
_cell.angle_gamma   90.00
#
_symmetry.space_group_name_H-M   'P 1'
#
loop_
_entity.id
_entity.type
_entity.pdbx_description
1 polymer ?
#
loop_
_entity_poly.entity_id
_entity_poly.type
_entity_poly.pdbx_seq_one_letter_code
_entity_poly.pdbx_strand_id
1 'polypeptide(L)'
;LDTPVVNAFAVPGGYIYMTRGIMSYLNDEAELAGVIGHELGHVCARHTATQYTRALLAQVGLGLGSMLSEDFRKYAGIASFGVNLLFLRFSRDNERQADDLGVEYSSKSGYDANAMAEFFNTLEQMEGSSNSSGLPEWFSTHPNPEDRIGAVRRKTAEWQQKLANTKFVTNKDQYLAAVDGMVYGEDPRQGYVDGQAFYHPTLKFVLPVPSNWTVNNTPSQLQFLAPNQDAAIMLTATGGQTAQSVASAFVQQSGATVQKNDAVTLNGLPVQRVLSSVTTESGTLNVLSYFIQKDNLVYTLHGMSDPSKFSSYSSTFSEVMGKFKNLTDASKMQVKPALLSVRTNKSAGTVAMALRSSGVAEKELATMALLNGKKLEDRLSVNTKLKLVSK
;
A
#
# COMPACT_ATOMS: atom_id res chain seq x y z
N LEU A 1 1.16 7.85 5.03
CA LEU A 1 0.28 6.65 5.05
C LEU A 1 1.09 5.47 5.55
N ASP A 2 0.58 4.75 6.55
CA ASP A 2 1.22 3.54 7.05
C ASP A 2 0.92 2.35 6.13
N THR A 3 1.70 2.23 5.07
CA THR A 3 1.64 1.13 4.09
C THR A 3 3.06 0.88 3.53
N PRO A 4 3.45 -0.38 3.27
CA PRO A 4 4.75 -0.70 2.69
C PRO A 4 4.86 -0.43 1.21
N VAL A 5 3.75 -0.11 0.53
CA VAL A 5 3.75 0.27 -0.89
C VAL A 5 4.69 1.45 -1.11
N VAL A 6 5.52 1.43 -2.14
CA VAL A 6 6.40 2.54 -2.51
C VAL A 6 5.64 3.51 -3.39
N ASN A 7 5.10 4.59 -2.82
CA ASN A 7 4.32 5.58 -3.57
C ASN A 7 4.28 6.95 -2.86
N ALA A 8 4.04 8.01 -3.63
CA ALA A 8 3.55 9.29 -3.14
C ALA A 8 2.49 9.81 -4.11
N PHE A 9 1.61 10.69 -3.64
CA PHE A 9 0.60 11.28 -4.50
C PHE A 9 0.07 12.58 -3.88
N ALA A 10 -0.26 13.52 -4.75
CA ALA A 10 -1.05 14.68 -4.39
C ALA A 10 -2.55 14.47 -4.64
N VAL A 11 -3.39 15.15 -3.86
CA VAL A 11 -4.84 15.26 -4.10
C VAL A 11 -5.26 16.72 -4.28
N PRO A 12 -6.43 17.01 -4.89
CA PRO A 12 -6.91 18.37 -5.02
C PRO A 12 -6.97 19.10 -3.67
N GLY A 13 -6.60 20.38 -3.68
CA GLY A 13 -6.47 21.19 -2.46
C GLY A 13 -5.05 21.26 -1.88
N GLY A 14 -4.08 20.59 -2.52
CA GLY A 14 -2.65 20.74 -2.21
C GLY A 14 -2.13 19.84 -1.09
N TYR A 15 -2.87 18.79 -0.74
CA TYR A 15 -2.39 17.78 0.21
C TYR A 15 -1.52 16.76 -0.51
N ILE A 16 -0.36 16.47 0.06
CA ILE A 16 0.60 15.47 -0.42
C ILE A 16 0.65 14.33 0.58
N TYR A 17 0.53 13.10 0.09
CA TYR A 17 0.59 11.90 0.88
C TYR A 17 1.81 11.08 0.48
N MET A 18 2.61 10.72 1.49
CA MET A 18 3.77 9.84 1.34
C MET A 18 3.47 8.50 2.02
N THR A 19 3.85 7.38 1.42
CA THR A 19 3.77 6.08 2.10
C THR A 19 4.99 5.82 2.99
N ARG A 20 4.85 4.94 3.98
CA ARG A 20 6.01 4.44 4.75
C ARG A 20 6.99 3.68 3.84
N GLY A 21 6.46 2.98 2.83
CA GLY A 21 7.27 2.29 1.83
C GLY A 21 8.25 3.22 1.11
N ILE A 22 7.80 4.34 0.55
CA ILE A 22 8.70 5.27 -0.17
C ILE A 22 9.77 5.86 0.76
N MET A 23 9.38 6.22 1.99
CA MET A 23 10.30 6.72 3.02
C MET A 23 11.41 5.71 3.34
N SER A 24 11.18 4.41 3.17
CA SER A 24 12.23 3.41 3.43
C SER A 24 13.32 3.39 2.36
N TYR A 25 13.02 3.80 1.12
CA TYR A 25 13.94 3.76 -0.01
C TYR A 25 14.70 5.06 -0.23
N LEU A 26 14.18 6.20 0.25
CA LEU A 26 14.91 7.47 0.20
C LEU A 26 16.16 7.43 1.09
N ASN A 27 17.27 7.99 0.63
CA ASN A 27 18.59 7.88 1.27
C ASN A 27 19.11 9.20 1.84
N ASP A 28 18.43 10.31 1.56
CA ASP A 28 18.69 11.61 2.15
C ASP A 28 17.47 12.55 2.06
N GLU A 29 17.56 13.73 2.68
CA GLU A 29 16.46 14.69 2.73
C GLU A 29 16.25 15.39 1.38
N ALA A 30 17.28 15.48 0.52
CA ALA A 30 17.13 16.04 -0.82
C ALA A 30 16.36 15.09 -1.75
N GLU A 31 16.51 13.77 -1.61
CA GLU A 31 15.64 12.81 -2.30
C GLU A 31 14.18 13.01 -1.88
N LEU A 32 13.93 13.16 -0.56
CA LEU A 32 12.60 13.48 -0.03
C LEU A 32 12.06 14.80 -0.60
N ALA A 33 12.88 15.85 -0.62
CA ALA A 33 12.51 17.15 -1.17
C ALA A 33 12.21 17.06 -2.67
N GLY A 34 12.95 16.25 -3.42
CA GLY A 34 12.70 15.95 -4.83
C GLY A 34 11.34 15.31 -5.06
N VAL A 35 11.00 14.28 -4.28
CA VAL A 35 9.67 13.63 -4.36
C VAL A 35 8.55 14.61 -4.00
N ILE A 36 8.68 15.34 -2.89
CA ILE A 36 7.66 16.34 -2.51
C ILE A 36 7.56 17.45 -3.58
N GLY A 37 8.68 17.89 -4.14
CA GLY A 37 8.74 18.88 -5.20
C GLY A 37 8.03 18.40 -6.47
N HIS A 38 8.20 17.14 -6.84
CA HIS A 38 7.50 16.50 -7.95
C HIS A 38 5.98 16.48 -7.73
N GLU A 39 5.53 16.05 -6.54
CA GLU A 39 4.10 16.05 -6.18
C GLU A 39 3.51 17.47 -6.17
N LEU A 40 4.25 18.45 -5.64
CA LEU A 40 3.88 19.87 -5.73
C LEU A 40 3.80 20.33 -7.19
N GLY A 41 4.68 19.84 -8.07
CA GLY A 41 4.63 20.06 -9.51
C GLY A 41 3.28 19.64 -10.11
N HIS A 42 2.79 18.45 -9.77
CA HIS A 42 1.46 17.98 -10.19
C HIS A 42 0.32 18.87 -9.67
N VAL A 43 0.41 19.36 -8.43
CA VAL A 43 -0.58 20.28 -7.85
C VAL A 43 -0.56 21.62 -8.58
N CYS A 44 0.61 22.25 -8.69
CA CYS A 44 0.79 23.58 -9.27
C CYS A 44 0.41 23.60 -10.76
N ALA A 45 0.73 22.54 -11.50
CA ALA A 45 0.32 22.37 -12.89
C ALA A 45 -1.13 21.87 -13.06
N ARG A 46 -1.87 21.69 -11.96
CA ARG A 46 -3.27 21.21 -11.93
C ARG A 46 -3.47 19.82 -12.56
N HIS A 47 -2.42 19.00 -12.67
CA HIS A 47 -2.51 17.63 -13.19
C HIS A 47 -3.46 16.79 -12.34
N THR A 48 -3.34 16.89 -11.02
CA THR A 48 -4.18 16.15 -10.07
C THR A 48 -5.66 16.51 -10.21
N ALA A 49 -5.98 17.80 -10.38
CA ALA A 49 -7.36 18.24 -10.57
C ALA A 49 -7.94 17.71 -11.90
N THR A 50 -7.14 17.74 -12.97
CA THR A 50 -7.51 17.18 -14.28
C THR A 50 -7.75 15.67 -14.21
N GLN A 51 -6.86 14.92 -13.56
CA GLN A 51 -7.01 13.47 -13.41
C GLN A 51 -8.18 13.10 -12.49
N TYR A 52 -8.39 13.86 -11.42
CA TYR A 52 -9.56 13.71 -10.55
C TYR A 52 -10.87 13.94 -11.32
N THR A 53 -10.92 15.00 -12.13
CA THR A 53 -12.11 15.31 -12.95
C THR A 53 -12.36 14.21 -13.98
N ARG A 54 -11.31 13.69 -14.62
CA ARG A 54 -11.41 12.55 -15.54
C ARG A 54 -11.89 11.29 -14.84
N ALA A 55 -11.41 11.00 -13.63
CA ALA A 55 -11.87 9.85 -12.85
C ALA A 55 -13.36 9.98 -12.46
N LEU A 56 -13.78 11.17 -12.02
CA LEU A 56 -15.18 11.47 -11.73
C LEU A 56 -16.07 11.36 -12.99
N LEU A 57 -15.63 11.93 -14.11
CA LEU A 57 -16.35 11.85 -15.39
C LEU A 57 -16.39 10.42 -15.93
N ALA A 58 -15.33 9.62 -15.74
CA ALA A 58 -15.34 8.21 -16.07
C ALA A 58 -16.40 7.48 -15.23
N GLN A 59 -16.47 7.73 -13.92
CA GLN A 59 -17.50 7.15 -13.04
C GLN A 59 -18.92 7.56 -13.46
N VAL A 60 -19.13 8.82 -13.87
CA VAL A 60 -20.44 9.30 -14.36
C VAL A 60 -20.77 8.74 -15.75
N GLY A 61 -19.78 8.61 -16.64
CA GLY A 61 -19.94 8.05 -17.99
C GLY A 61 -20.15 6.52 -18.01
N LEU A 62 -19.62 5.81 -17.01
CA LEU A 62 -19.85 4.38 -16.79
C LEU A 62 -21.30 4.06 -16.40
N GLY A 63 -22.11 5.05 -16.03
CA GLY A 63 -23.57 4.90 -15.88
C GLY A 63 -24.32 4.60 -17.18
N LEU A 64 -23.65 4.59 -18.34
CA LEU A 64 -24.22 4.22 -19.65
C LEU A 64 -23.37 3.23 -20.47
N GLY A 65 -22.28 2.68 -19.94
CA GLY A 65 -21.39 1.83 -20.76
C GLY A 65 -20.41 1.01 -19.94
N SER A 66 -20.67 -0.29 -19.87
CA SER A 66 -19.78 -1.32 -19.34
C SER A 66 -18.38 -1.28 -19.99
N MET A 67 -17.37 -1.58 -19.17
CA MET A 67 -15.98 -1.95 -19.50
C MET A 67 -14.97 -0.81 -19.69
N LEU A 68 -14.04 -0.63 -18.74
CA LEU A 68 -12.64 -0.31 -19.04
C LEU A 68 -11.69 -0.94 -17.99
N SER A 69 -10.76 -1.77 -18.49
CA SER A 69 -9.62 -2.46 -17.86
C SER A 69 -9.89 -3.65 -16.88
N GLU A 70 -9.13 -4.74 -17.07
CA GLU A 70 -9.03 -5.88 -16.13
C GLU A 70 -8.42 -5.44 -14.79
N ASP A 71 -7.48 -4.49 -14.81
CA ASP A 71 -6.86 -3.95 -13.60
C ASP A 71 -7.88 -3.23 -12.72
N PHE A 72 -8.81 -2.47 -13.31
CA PHE A 72 -9.86 -1.77 -12.56
C PHE A 72 -10.81 -2.75 -11.84
N ARG A 73 -11.15 -3.88 -12.49
CA ARG A 73 -11.98 -4.94 -11.88
C ARG A 73 -11.31 -5.60 -10.68
N LYS A 74 -9.97 -5.71 -10.69
CA LYS A 74 -9.18 -6.26 -9.57
C LYS A 74 -9.22 -5.39 -8.31
N TYR A 75 -9.40 -4.08 -8.48
CA TYR A 75 -9.35 -3.10 -7.38
C TYR A 75 -10.70 -2.46 -7.03
N ALA A 76 -11.73 -2.63 -7.87
CA ALA A 76 -13.07 -2.05 -7.68
C ALA A 76 -13.77 -2.49 -6.37
N GLY A 77 -13.46 -3.68 -5.85
CA GLY A 77 -13.98 -4.17 -4.56
C GLY A 77 -13.15 -3.79 -3.33
N ILE A 78 -12.07 -3.01 -3.50
CA ILE A 78 -11.05 -2.78 -2.46
C ILE A 78 -10.88 -1.30 -2.11
N ALA A 79 -11.36 -0.39 -2.96
CA ALA A 79 -11.01 1.02 -2.81
C ALA A 79 -12.05 1.82 -2.02
N SER A 80 -11.68 2.18 -0.78
CA SER A 80 -12.17 3.45 -0.23
C SER A 80 -11.76 4.59 -1.17
N PHE A 81 -12.56 5.64 -1.27
CA PHE A 81 -12.34 6.75 -2.22
C PHE A 81 -10.90 7.33 -2.22
N GLY A 82 -10.24 7.38 -1.05
CA GLY A 82 -8.85 7.81 -0.92
C GLY A 82 -7.81 6.82 -1.46
N VAL A 83 -8.13 5.52 -1.50
CA VAL A 83 -7.27 4.48 -2.08
C VAL A 83 -7.29 4.51 -3.60
N ASN A 84 -8.39 4.92 -4.24
CA ASN A 84 -8.41 5.10 -5.71
C ASN A 84 -7.45 6.20 -6.18
N LEU A 85 -7.21 7.22 -5.35
CA LEU A 85 -6.29 8.31 -5.68
C LEU A 85 -4.82 7.86 -5.69
N LEU A 86 -4.47 6.82 -4.92
CA LEU A 86 -3.14 6.19 -4.96
C LEU A 86 -2.79 5.58 -6.32
N PHE A 87 -3.78 5.34 -7.18
CA PHE A 87 -3.63 4.62 -8.45
C PHE A 87 -3.95 5.50 -9.67
N LEU A 88 -4.10 6.82 -9.49
CA LEU A 88 -4.26 7.72 -10.62
C LEU A 88 -2.97 7.78 -11.44
N ARG A 89 -3.09 7.53 -12.73
CA ARG A 89 -1.97 7.52 -13.67
C ARG A 89 -1.83 8.82 -14.42
N PHE A 90 -0.66 9.42 -14.49
CA PHE A 90 -0.40 10.64 -15.27
C PHE A 90 0.13 10.34 -16.69
N SER A 91 0.11 11.34 -17.57
CA SER A 91 0.77 11.26 -18.89
C SER A 91 2.26 11.53 -18.76
N ARG A 92 3.08 11.05 -19.70
CA ARG A 92 4.52 11.35 -19.72
C ARG A 92 4.84 12.85 -19.82
N ASP A 93 3.96 13.65 -20.42
CA ASP A 93 4.13 15.10 -20.48
C ASP A 93 3.85 15.75 -19.12
N ASN A 94 2.84 15.27 -18.39
CA ASN A 94 2.60 15.70 -17.01
C ASN A 94 3.81 15.40 -16.12
N GLU A 95 4.40 14.20 -16.27
CA GLU A 95 5.61 13.78 -15.55
C GLU A 95 6.80 14.69 -15.84
N ARG A 96 7.08 14.99 -17.12
CA ARG A 96 8.18 15.91 -17.50
C ARG A 96 7.99 17.30 -16.87
N GLN A 97 6.78 17.83 -16.90
CA GLN A 97 6.49 19.13 -16.30
C GLN A 97 6.60 19.09 -14.77
N ALA A 98 6.13 18.02 -14.13
CA ALA A 98 6.26 17.83 -12.69
C ALA A 98 7.73 17.68 -12.27
N ASP A 99 8.55 16.98 -13.06
CA ASP A 99 9.99 16.86 -12.86
C ASP A 99 10.71 18.22 -12.97
N ASP A 100 10.40 19.00 -14.01
CA ASP A 100 10.95 20.35 -14.20
C ASP A 100 10.64 21.27 -13.02
N LEU A 101 9.40 21.24 -12.54
CA LEU A 101 8.96 22.00 -11.36
C LEU A 101 9.58 21.46 -10.07
N GLY A 102 9.70 20.14 -9.91
CA GLY A 102 10.32 19.52 -8.75
C GLY A 102 11.80 19.89 -8.60
N VAL A 103 12.54 19.93 -9.71
CA VAL A 103 13.93 20.41 -9.75
C VAL A 103 14.00 21.89 -9.37
N GLU A 104 13.11 22.72 -9.92
CA GLU A 104 13.03 24.13 -9.58
C GLU A 104 12.76 24.35 -8.08
N TYR A 105 11.76 23.69 -7.53
CA TYR A 105 11.35 23.85 -6.13
C TYR A 105 12.43 23.36 -5.17
N SER A 106 13.05 22.20 -5.46
CA SER A 106 14.14 21.66 -4.66
C SER A 106 15.35 22.60 -4.65
N SER A 107 15.74 23.07 -5.85
CA SER A 107 16.89 23.98 -6.00
C SER A 107 16.65 25.32 -5.29
N LYS A 108 15.48 25.93 -5.47
CA LYS A 108 15.12 27.19 -4.79
C LYS A 108 15.04 27.04 -3.27
N SER A 109 14.74 25.84 -2.78
CA SER A 109 14.70 25.53 -1.35
C SER A 109 16.07 25.17 -0.76
N GLY A 110 17.14 25.18 -1.58
CA GLY A 110 18.51 24.90 -1.14
C GLY A 110 18.90 23.42 -1.12
N TYR A 111 18.07 22.52 -1.68
CA TYR A 111 18.39 21.10 -1.81
C TYR A 111 19.08 20.80 -3.14
N ASP A 112 20.01 19.84 -3.15
CA ASP A 112 20.62 19.36 -4.38
C ASP A 112 19.62 18.50 -5.17
N ALA A 113 19.05 19.06 -6.24
CA ALA A 113 18.06 18.39 -7.06
C ALA A 113 18.60 17.18 -7.85
N ASN A 114 19.92 16.92 -7.87
CA ASN A 114 20.45 15.66 -8.38
C ASN A 114 19.95 14.46 -7.58
N ALA A 115 19.62 14.65 -6.29
CA ALA A 115 19.06 13.59 -5.45
C ALA A 115 17.74 13.02 -6.01
N MET A 116 16.93 13.86 -6.67
CA MET A 116 15.72 13.38 -7.38
C MET A 116 16.07 12.36 -8.48
N ALA A 117 17.17 12.58 -9.21
CA ALA A 117 17.65 11.64 -10.21
C ALA A 117 18.16 10.33 -9.60
N GLU A 118 18.82 10.40 -8.43
CA GLU A 118 19.27 9.21 -7.70
C GLU A 118 18.10 8.37 -7.15
N PHE A 119 17.02 9.02 -6.74
CA PHE A 119 15.80 8.31 -6.37
C PHE A 119 15.14 7.64 -7.59
N PHE A 120 15.09 8.29 -8.76
CA PHE A 120 14.63 7.63 -10.00
C PHE A 120 15.50 6.43 -10.39
N ASN A 121 16.83 6.52 -10.27
CA ASN A 121 17.72 5.36 -10.45
C ASN A 121 17.37 4.20 -9.51
N THR A 122 16.97 4.51 -8.27
CA THR A 122 16.55 3.50 -7.28
C THR A 122 15.25 2.83 -7.71
N LEU A 123 14.28 3.60 -8.22
CA LEU A 123 13.01 3.06 -8.73
C LEU A 123 13.21 2.18 -9.98
N GLU A 124 14.05 2.59 -10.94
CA GLU A 124 14.37 1.78 -12.13
C GLU A 124 15.04 0.45 -11.77
N GLN A 125 15.95 0.45 -10.78
CA GLN A 125 16.56 -0.78 -10.29
C GLN A 125 15.55 -1.70 -9.59
N MET A 126 14.57 -1.13 -8.89
CA MET A 126 13.49 -1.89 -8.27
C MET A 126 12.59 -2.57 -9.30
N GLU A 127 12.29 -1.90 -10.41
CA GLU A 127 11.51 -2.46 -11.53
C GLU A 127 12.23 -3.68 -12.15
N GLY A 128 13.53 -3.57 -12.44
CA GLY A 128 14.32 -4.63 -13.06
C GLY A 128 14.65 -5.84 -12.16
N SER A 129 14.46 -5.72 -10.85
CA SER A 129 14.84 -6.76 -9.85
C SER A 129 13.68 -7.68 -9.44
N SER A 130 12.55 -7.66 -10.16
CA SER A 130 11.26 -8.22 -9.75
C SER A 130 11.20 -9.76 -9.68
N ASN A 131 11.81 -10.32 -8.62
CA ASN A 131 11.47 -11.61 -8.01
C ASN A 131 10.66 -11.45 -6.70
N SER A 132 10.39 -10.21 -6.29
CA SER A 132 9.49 -9.85 -5.20
C SER A 132 8.17 -9.33 -5.78
N SER A 133 7.06 -9.85 -5.27
CA SER A 133 5.69 -9.73 -5.75
C SER A 133 5.13 -8.30 -5.78
N GLY A 134 5.51 -7.52 -6.78
CA GLY A 134 4.88 -6.24 -7.15
C GLY A 134 5.85 -5.34 -7.91
N LEU A 135 5.41 -4.75 -9.03
CA LEU A 135 6.05 -3.58 -9.62
C LEU A 135 6.15 -2.47 -8.56
N PRO A 136 7.12 -1.54 -8.61
CA PRO A 136 7.01 -0.31 -7.86
C PRO A 136 5.70 0.39 -8.27
N GLU A 137 4.75 0.49 -7.35
CA GLU A 137 3.45 1.14 -7.62
C GLU A 137 3.64 2.58 -8.14
N TRP A 138 4.78 3.20 -7.79
CA TRP A 138 5.22 4.46 -8.35
C TRP A 138 5.11 4.55 -9.88
N PHE A 139 5.65 3.59 -10.66
CA PHE A 139 5.61 3.71 -12.13
C PHE A 139 4.24 3.38 -12.74
N SER A 140 3.36 2.71 -11.98
CA SER A 140 1.96 2.53 -12.37
C SER A 140 1.23 3.88 -12.40
N THR A 141 1.55 4.78 -11.46
CA THR A 141 0.96 6.13 -11.35
C THR A 141 1.76 7.23 -12.05
N HIS A 142 3.08 7.09 -12.09
CA HIS A 142 4.03 8.06 -12.62
C HIS A 142 4.85 7.44 -13.77
N PRO A 143 4.29 7.28 -14.98
CA PRO A 143 4.96 6.56 -16.05
C PRO A 143 6.31 7.18 -16.43
N ASN A 144 7.39 6.40 -16.39
CA ASN A 144 8.74 6.90 -16.65
C ASN A 144 8.83 7.55 -18.07
N PRO A 145 9.14 8.85 -18.18
CA PRO A 145 9.45 9.48 -19.45
C PRO A 145 10.81 9.00 -19.99
N GLU A 146 10.99 9.07 -21.31
CA GLU A 146 12.30 8.83 -21.92
C GLU A 146 13.33 9.86 -21.42
N ASP A 147 14.55 9.39 -21.10
CA ASP A 147 15.66 10.20 -20.57
C ASP A 147 15.32 11.02 -19.30
N ARG A 148 14.42 10.51 -18.44
CA ARG A 148 13.99 11.20 -17.20
C ARG A 148 15.18 11.66 -16.34
N ILE A 149 16.10 10.74 -16.02
CA ILE A 149 17.29 11.00 -15.20
C ILE A 149 18.20 12.04 -15.85
N GLY A 150 18.45 11.92 -17.15
CA GLY A 150 19.30 12.86 -17.88
C GLY A 150 18.71 14.26 -17.93
N ALA A 151 17.38 14.37 -18.13
CA ALA A 151 16.66 15.64 -18.10
C ALA A 151 16.74 16.33 -16.73
N VAL A 152 16.49 15.59 -15.64
CA VAL A 152 16.60 16.11 -14.26
C VAL A 152 18.00 16.64 -13.97
N ARG A 153 19.04 15.90 -14.37
CA ARG A 153 20.44 16.34 -14.17
C ARG A 153 20.78 17.61 -14.95
N ARG A 154 20.36 17.71 -16.22
CA ARG A 154 20.56 18.92 -17.03
C ARG A 154 19.86 20.12 -16.41
N LYS A 155 18.58 19.95 -16.01
CA LYS A 155 17.79 21.01 -15.38
C LYS A 155 18.38 21.45 -14.04
N THR A 156 18.89 20.51 -13.27
CA THR A 156 19.58 20.80 -12.00
C THR A 156 20.80 21.67 -12.25
N ALA A 157 21.63 21.35 -13.23
CA ALA A 157 22.81 22.15 -13.58
C ALA A 157 22.44 23.59 -13.96
N GLU A 158 21.37 23.79 -14.74
CA GLU A 158 20.85 25.12 -15.07
C GLU A 158 20.44 25.91 -13.81
N TRP A 159 19.73 25.29 -12.87
CA TRP A 159 19.30 25.95 -11.63
C TRP A 159 20.46 26.25 -10.69
N GLN A 160 21.42 25.34 -10.55
CA GLN A 160 22.62 25.57 -9.75
C GLN A 160 23.45 26.73 -10.31
N GLN A 161 23.54 26.87 -11.64
CA GLN A 161 24.18 28.02 -12.26
C GLN A 161 23.43 29.33 -11.98
N LYS A 162 22.09 29.32 -12.05
CA LYS A 162 21.25 30.50 -11.72
C LYS A 162 21.36 30.90 -10.24
N LEU A 163 21.61 29.93 -9.37
CA LEU A 163 21.69 30.09 -7.92
C LEU A 163 23.14 29.91 -7.42
N ALA A 164 24.12 30.48 -8.14
CA ALA A 164 25.55 30.22 -7.94
C ALA A 164 26.09 30.51 -6.51
N ASN A 165 25.39 31.32 -5.72
CA ASN A 165 25.76 31.65 -4.34
C ASN A 165 25.10 30.75 -3.29
N THR A 166 24.30 29.77 -3.72
CA THR A 166 23.60 28.83 -2.83
C THR A 166 24.48 27.61 -2.58
N LYS A 167 24.67 27.26 -1.31
CA LYS A 167 25.22 25.95 -0.93
C LYS A 167 24.07 24.94 -0.89
N PHE A 168 24.06 24.02 -1.83
CA PHE A 168 23.08 22.94 -1.87
C PHE A 168 23.40 21.86 -0.84
N VAL A 169 22.37 21.34 -0.18
CA VAL A 169 22.50 20.30 0.85
C VAL A 169 21.72 19.04 0.47
N THR A 170 22.15 17.90 1.00
CA THR A 170 21.41 16.63 0.95
C THR A 170 20.86 16.20 2.30
N ASN A 171 21.49 16.62 3.41
CA ASN A 171 21.12 16.27 4.79
C ASN A 171 20.91 14.76 5.02
N LYS A 172 21.78 13.96 4.41
CA LYS A 172 21.76 12.50 4.50
C LYS A 172 21.70 11.97 5.92
N ASP A 173 22.56 12.47 6.80
CA ASP A 173 22.65 11.96 8.16
C ASP A 173 21.41 12.26 9.00
N GLN A 174 20.79 13.42 8.80
CA GLN A 174 19.55 13.83 9.45
C GLN A 174 18.41 12.93 8.99
N TYR A 175 18.29 12.70 7.68
CA TYR A 175 17.27 11.82 7.12
C TYR A 175 17.40 10.40 7.64
N LEU A 176 18.61 9.82 7.58
CA LEU A 176 18.86 8.47 8.07
C LEU A 176 18.53 8.33 9.55
N ALA A 177 18.86 9.31 10.38
CA ALA A 177 18.48 9.32 11.79
C ALA A 177 16.95 9.38 11.99
N ALA A 178 16.22 10.10 11.14
CA ALA A 178 14.77 10.23 11.22
C ALA A 178 14.02 8.93 10.84
N VAL A 179 14.59 8.09 9.99
CA VAL A 179 14.00 6.82 9.56
C VAL A 179 14.51 5.59 10.32
N ASP A 180 15.49 5.77 11.21
CA ASP A 180 15.98 4.69 12.08
C ASP A 180 14.88 4.25 13.07
N GLY A 181 14.62 2.95 13.14
CA GLY A 181 13.51 2.38 13.90
C GLY A 181 12.14 2.47 13.22
N MET A 182 12.04 2.98 11.99
CA MET A 182 10.80 2.95 11.21
C MET A 182 10.44 1.51 10.81
N VAL A 183 9.16 1.15 10.87
CA VAL A 183 8.69 -0.16 10.40
C VAL A 183 9.02 -0.35 8.92
N TYR A 184 9.58 -1.49 8.56
CA TYR A 184 9.87 -1.90 7.19
C TYR A 184 8.96 -3.05 6.77
N GLY A 185 8.37 -2.95 5.57
CA GLY A 185 7.41 -3.94 5.08
C GLY A 185 6.06 -3.90 5.82
N GLU A 186 5.33 -5.00 5.80
CA GLU A 186 4.03 -5.10 6.47
C GLU A 186 4.16 -4.87 7.98
N ASP A 187 3.22 -4.12 8.57
CA ASP A 187 3.12 -3.99 10.02
C ASP A 187 2.19 -5.10 10.56
N PRO A 188 2.73 -6.14 11.21
CA PRO A 188 1.92 -7.26 11.65
C PRO A 188 0.89 -6.86 12.72
N ARG A 189 1.00 -5.68 13.34
CA ARG A 189 -0.03 -5.14 14.26
C ARG A 189 -1.35 -4.82 13.55
N GLN A 190 -1.29 -4.55 12.25
CA GLN A 190 -2.47 -4.33 11.37
C GLN A 190 -3.03 -5.63 10.79
N GLY A 191 -2.40 -6.77 11.09
CA GLY A 191 -2.85 -8.07 10.63
C GLY A 191 -1.79 -8.81 9.83
N TYR A 192 -1.71 -10.12 10.02
CA TYR A 192 -0.75 -10.97 9.31
C TYR A 192 -1.25 -12.41 9.21
N VAL A 193 -0.73 -13.13 8.23
CA VAL A 193 -0.97 -14.57 8.06
C VAL A 193 0.21 -15.34 8.64
N ASP A 194 -0.09 -16.34 9.45
CA ASP A 194 0.89 -17.32 9.93
C ASP A 194 0.25 -18.72 9.93
N GLY A 195 0.81 -19.63 9.13
CA GLY A 195 0.18 -20.90 8.77
C GLY A 195 -1.14 -20.68 8.03
N GLN A 196 -2.21 -21.36 8.47
CA GLN A 196 -3.55 -21.27 7.89
C GLN A 196 -4.47 -20.33 8.69
N ALA A 197 -3.92 -19.29 9.30
CA ALA A 197 -4.71 -18.34 10.08
C ALA A 197 -4.23 -16.90 9.86
N PHE A 198 -5.20 -15.99 9.82
CA PHE A 198 -5.00 -14.56 9.87
C PHE A 198 -5.21 -14.08 11.30
N TYR A 199 -4.24 -13.32 11.81
CA TYR A 199 -4.24 -12.77 13.17
C TYR A 199 -4.28 -11.25 13.09
N HIS A 200 -5.11 -10.62 13.90
CA HIS A 200 -5.07 -9.17 14.08
C HIS A 200 -4.73 -8.82 15.55
N PRO A 201 -3.47 -8.45 15.85
CA PRO A 201 -3.03 -8.16 17.22
C PRO A 201 -3.78 -7.04 17.93
N THR A 202 -3.99 -5.92 17.23
CA THR A 202 -4.63 -4.73 17.83
C THR A 202 -6.13 -4.93 18.05
N LEU A 203 -6.85 -5.43 17.04
CA LEU A 203 -8.29 -5.72 17.13
C LEU A 203 -8.61 -7.04 17.85
N LYS A 204 -7.57 -7.82 18.19
CA LYS A 204 -7.62 -9.07 18.96
C LYS A 204 -8.61 -10.09 18.41
N PHE A 205 -8.53 -10.38 17.11
CA PHE A 205 -9.27 -11.48 16.50
C PHE A 205 -8.38 -12.38 15.65
N VAL A 206 -8.87 -13.59 15.40
CA VAL A 206 -8.26 -14.57 14.50
C VAL A 206 -9.33 -15.21 13.62
N LEU A 207 -8.96 -15.48 12.36
CA LEU A 207 -9.75 -16.18 11.37
C LEU A 207 -8.90 -17.26 10.69
N PRO A 208 -9.45 -18.45 10.37
CA PRO A 208 -8.74 -19.38 9.51
C PRO A 208 -8.69 -18.81 8.07
N VAL A 209 -7.60 -19.09 7.37
CA VAL A 209 -7.44 -18.76 5.95
C VAL A 209 -7.70 -20.04 5.15
N PRO A 210 -8.66 -20.04 4.21
CA PRO A 210 -8.88 -21.22 3.36
C PRO A 210 -7.63 -21.59 2.57
N SER A 211 -7.46 -22.90 2.34
CA SER A 211 -6.33 -23.40 1.56
C SER A 211 -6.34 -22.81 0.14
N ASN A 212 -5.18 -22.34 -0.33
CA ASN A 212 -4.96 -21.73 -1.64
C ASN A 212 -5.71 -20.42 -1.90
N TRP A 213 -6.37 -19.81 -0.91
CA TRP A 213 -6.99 -18.50 -1.07
C TRP A 213 -5.95 -17.40 -0.86
N THR A 214 -6.07 -16.33 -1.64
CA THR A 214 -5.21 -15.15 -1.48
C THR A 214 -5.78 -14.25 -0.39
N VAL A 215 -4.93 -13.72 0.48
CA VAL A 215 -5.31 -12.78 1.54
C VAL A 215 -4.84 -11.38 1.16
N ASN A 216 -5.77 -10.43 1.08
CA ASN A 216 -5.51 -9.02 0.91
C ASN A 216 -5.93 -8.27 2.17
N ASN A 217 -4.97 -7.70 2.89
CA ASN A 217 -5.22 -6.95 4.12
C ASN A 217 -4.97 -5.45 3.88
N THR A 218 -5.95 -4.61 4.22
CA THR A 218 -5.82 -3.15 4.18
C THR A 218 -6.33 -2.53 5.47
N PRO A 219 -6.02 -1.26 5.77
CA PRO A 219 -6.51 -0.62 7.00
C PRO A 219 -8.03 -0.56 7.13
N SER A 220 -8.78 -0.65 6.03
CA SER A 220 -10.25 -0.56 6.03
C SER A 220 -10.96 -1.90 5.83
N GLN A 221 -10.28 -2.94 5.32
CA GLN A 221 -10.88 -4.23 5.07
C GLN A 221 -9.86 -5.38 5.01
N LEU A 222 -10.36 -6.59 5.28
CA LEU A 222 -9.66 -7.85 5.02
C LEU A 222 -10.44 -8.64 3.96
N GLN A 223 -9.75 -9.17 2.96
CA GLN A 223 -10.36 -9.98 1.91
C GLN A 223 -9.63 -11.31 1.75
N PHE A 224 -10.38 -12.39 1.65
CA PHE A 224 -9.91 -13.68 1.16
C PHE A 224 -10.53 -13.94 -0.22
N LEU A 225 -9.70 -14.19 -1.23
CA LEU A 225 -10.13 -14.40 -2.62
C LEU A 225 -9.87 -15.85 -3.04
N ALA A 226 -10.88 -16.51 -3.61
CA ALA A 226 -10.75 -17.87 -4.13
C ALA A 226 -9.78 -17.94 -5.32
N PRO A 227 -9.12 -19.09 -5.56
CA PRO A 227 -8.14 -19.24 -6.65
C PRO A 227 -8.66 -18.81 -8.04
N ASN A 228 -9.92 -19.12 -8.35
CA ASN A 228 -10.56 -18.79 -9.62
C ASN A 228 -11.18 -17.37 -9.64
N GLN A 229 -11.07 -16.63 -8.52
CA GLN A 229 -11.64 -15.29 -8.33
C GLN A 229 -13.17 -15.23 -8.50
N ASP A 230 -13.87 -16.36 -8.44
CA ASP A 230 -15.32 -16.50 -8.54
C ASP A 230 -16.04 -16.52 -7.18
N ALA A 231 -15.28 -16.36 -6.09
CA ALA A 231 -15.79 -16.22 -4.73
C ALA A 231 -14.83 -15.43 -3.84
N ALA A 232 -15.38 -14.72 -2.85
CA ALA A 232 -14.60 -13.98 -1.87
C ALA A 232 -15.25 -14.00 -0.48
N ILE A 233 -14.44 -13.81 0.55
CA ILE A 233 -14.86 -13.41 1.89
C ILE A 233 -14.31 -12.02 2.15
N MET A 234 -15.15 -11.06 2.51
CA MET A 234 -14.73 -9.71 2.89
C MET A 234 -15.12 -9.42 4.34
N LEU A 235 -14.21 -8.84 5.09
CA LEU A 235 -14.43 -8.36 6.46
C LEU A 235 -14.21 -6.86 6.54
N THR A 236 -15.19 -6.17 7.12
CA THR A 236 -15.10 -4.75 7.54
C THR A 236 -15.48 -4.63 9.01
N ALA A 237 -15.24 -3.46 9.62
CA ALA A 237 -15.63 -3.18 10.99
C ALA A 237 -16.26 -1.79 11.12
N THR A 238 -17.39 -1.70 11.83
CA THR A 238 -18.11 -0.45 12.09
C THR A 238 -18.37 -0.31 13.59
N GLY A 239 -18.18 0.90 14.15
CA GLY A 239 -18.37 1.15 15.58
C GLY A 239 -19.77 1.63 15.99
N GLY A 240 -20.07 1.49 17.28
CA GLY A 240 -21.20 2.16 17.94
C GLY A 240 -22.59 1.64 17.59
N GLN A 241 -22.69 0.43 17.05
CA GLN A 241 -23.94 -0.18 16.60
C GLN A 241 -24.05 -1.63 17.10
N THR A 242 -25.26 -2.18 17.07
CA THR A 242 -25.48 -3.61 17.36
C THR A 242 -25.37 -4.45 16.08
N ALA A 243 -25.06 -5.74 16.21
CA ALA A 243 -25.04 -6.66 15.07
C ALA A 243 -26.34 -6.63 14.26
N GLN A 244 -27.48 -6.58 14.94
CA GLN A 244 -28.81 -6.52 14.31
C GLN A 244 -29.01 -5.20 13.56
N SER A 245 -28.62 -4.06 14.15
CA SER A 245 -28.70 -2.74 13.50
C SER A 245 -27.92 -2.72 12.19
N VAL A 246 -26.68 -3.20 12.21
CA VAL A 246 -25.81 -3.23 11.01
C VAL A 246 -26.38 -4.19 9.96
N ALA A 247 -26.91 -5.34 10.37
CA ALA A 247 -27.57 -6.28 9.46
C ALA A 247 -28.81 -5.68 8.78
N SER A 248 -29.67 -5.00 9.53
CA SER A 248 -30.84 -4.30 8.99
C SER A 248 -30.44 -3.19 8.02
N ALA A 249 -29.42 -2.41 8.36
CA ALA A 249 -28.90 -1.36 7.48
C ALA A 249 -28.34 -1.94 6.18
N PHE A 250 -27.58 -3.04 6.24
CA PHE A 250 -27.09 -3.75 5.06
C PHE A 250 -28.24 -4.15 4.13
N VAL A 251 -29.27 -4.85 4.66
CA VAL A 251 -30.41 -5.31 3.85
C VAL A 251 -31.14 -4.14 3.18
N GLN A 252 -31.36 -3.05 3.93
CA GLN A 252 -32.04 -1.86 3.41
C GLN A 252 -31.22 -1.15 2.33
N GLN A 253 -29.92 -0.98 2.55
CA GLN A 253 -29.04 -0.25 1.63
C GLN A 253 -28.72 -1.05 0.36
N SER A 254 -28.56 -2.37 0.48
CA SER A 254 -28.22 -3.22 -0.66
C SER A 254 -29.44 -3.70 -1.45
N GLY A 255 -30.66 -3.48 -0.95
CA GLY A 255 -31.88 -4.07 -1.54
C GLY A 255 -31.88 -5.60 -1.50
N ALA A 256 -31.22 -6.21 -0.51
CA ALA A 256 -31.04 -7.66 -0.45
C ALA A 256 -32.38 -8.40 -0.34
N THR A 257 -32.54 -9.45 -1.15
CA THR A 257 -33.63 -10.42 -0.96
C THR A 257 -33.18 -11.44 0.08
N VAL A 258 -33.72 -11.32 1.30
CA VAL A 258 -33.36 -12.18 2.43
C VAL A 258 -34.01 -13.56 2.32
N GLN A 259 -33.19 -14.61 2.39
CA GLN A 259 -33.62 -16.01 2.39
C GLN A 259 -33.64 -16.58 3.82
N LYS A 260 -32.67 -16.19 4.64
CA LYS A 260 -32.58 -16.58 6.05
C LYS A 260 -32.00 -15.44 6.87
N ASN A 261 -32.55 -15.25 8.06
CA ASN A 261 -32.06 -14.26 9.02
C ASN A 261 -32.20 -14.82 10.44
N ASP A 262 -31.09 -15.04 11.13
CA ASP A 262 -31.09 -15.64 12.47
C ASP A 262 -30.00 -15.08 13.36
N ALA A 263 -30.31 -14.95 14.65
CA ALA A 263 -29.36 -14.56 15.69
C ALA A 263 -28.74 -15.81 16.30
N VAL A 264 -27.42 -15.83 16.42
CA VAL A 264 -26.66 -16.92 17.05
C VAL A 264 -25.56 -16.36 17.94
N THR A 265 -24.95 -17.24 18.75
CA THR A 265 -23.72 -16.92 19.49
C THR A 265 -22.61 -17.82 18.97
N LEU A 266 -21.49 -17.23 18.54
CA LEU A 266 -20.33 -17.94 18.03
C LEU A 266 -19.11 -17.56 18.84
N ASN A 267 -18.44 -18.55 19.44
CA ASN A 267 -17.24 -18.33 20.26
C ASN A 267 -17.45 -17.27 21.38
N GLY A 268 -18.67 -17.24 21.95
CA GLY A 268 -19.06 -16.28 22.99
C GLY A 268 -19.43 -14.88 22.49
N LEU A 269 -19.47 -14.66 21.17
CA LEU A 269 -19.82 -13.37 20.55
C LEU A 269 -21.24 -13.41 19.97
N PRO A 270 -22.08 -12.38 20.18
CA PRO A 270 -23.36 -12.23 19.50
C PRO A 270 -23.17 -12.04 17.99
N VAL A 271 -23.92 -12.77 17.18
CA VAL A 271 -23.85 -12.72 15.72
C VAL A 271 -25.24 -12.67 15.11
N GLN A 272 -25.48 -11.74 14.21
CA GLN A 272 -26.62 -11.81 13.29
C GLN A 272 -26.14 -12.45 11.98
N ARG A 273 -26.80 -13.52 11.54
CA ARG A 273 -26.52 -14.15 10.24
C ARG A 273 -27.62 -13.83 9.24
N VAL A 274 -27.21 -13.48 8.03
CA VAL A 274 -28.13 -13.20 6.91
C VAL A 274 -27.66 -13.97 5.69
N LEU A 275 -28.52 -14.83 5.15
CA LEU A 275 -28.37 -15.39 3.81
C LEU A 275 -29.28 -14.63 2.87
N SER A 276 -28.72 -14.09 1.79
CA SER A 276 -29.46 -13.24 0.86
C SER A 276 -28.94 -13.31 -0.56
N SER A 277 -29.76 -12.85 -1.50
CA SER A 277 -29.31 -12.49 -2.85
C SER A 277 -29.27 -10.97 -3.00
N VAL A 278 -28.22 -10.43 -3.62
CA VAL A 278 -28.01 -9.00 -3.85
C VAL A 278 -27.83 -8.77 -5.34
N THR A 279 -28.66 -7.90 -5.93
CA THR A 279 -28.52 -7.51 -7.34
C THR A 279 -27.52 -6.37 -7.44
N THR A 280 -26.47 -6.58 -8.23
CA THR A 280 -25.46 -5.57 -8.55
C THR A 280 -25.54 -5.21 -10.04
N GLU A 281 -24.82 -4.18 -10.47
CA GLU A 281 -24.71 -3.83 -11.88
C GLU A 281 -24.10 -4.96 -12.73
N SER A 282 -23.27 -5.82 -12.12
CA SER A 282 -22.61 -6.95 -12.80
C SER A 282 -23.41 -8.26 -12.73
N GLY A 283 -24.62 -8.23 -12.14
CA GLY A 283 -25.46 -9.41 -11.95
C GLY A 283 -25.82 -9.67 -10.49
N THR A 284 -26.49 -10.78 -10.25
CA THR A 284 -26.93 -11.18 -8.91
C THR A 284 -25.86 -12.00 -8.20
N LEU A 285 -25.56 -11.66 -6.94
CA LEU A 285 -24.68 -12.45 -6.08
C LEU A 285 -25.50 -13.11 -4.96
N ASN A 286 -25.12 -14.33 -4.57
CA ASN A 286 -25.57 -14.90 -3.31
C ASN A 286 -24.53 -14.56 -2.24
N VAL A 287 -25.01 -14.12 -1.07
CA VAL A 287 -24.21 -13.59 0.01
C VAL A 287 -24.61 -14.23 1.33
N LEU A 288 -23.65 -14.85 2.01
CA LEU A 288 -23.75 -15.25 3.41
C LEU A 288 -23.04 -14.23 4.28
N SER A 289 -23.77 -13.56 5.15
CA SER A 289 -23.27 -12.47 5.98
C SER A 289 -23.29 -12.82 7.46
N TYR A 290 -22.20 -12.52 8.16
CA TYR A 290 -22.05 -12.64 9.62
C TYR A 290 -21.74 -11.25 10.18
N PHE A 291 -22.66 -10.70 10.96
CA PHE A 291 -22.47 -9.44 11.67
C PHE A 291 -22.13 -9.76 13.11
N ILE A 292 -20.84 -9.71 13.47
CA ILE A 292 -20.31 -10.19 14.74
C ILE A 292 -20.05 -9.01 15.66
N GLN A 293 -20.77 -8.93 16.77
CA GLN A 293 -20.58 -7.88 17.77
C GLN A 293 -19.46 -8.27 18.74
N LYS A 294 -18.42 -7.44 18.81
CA LYS A 294 -17.27 -7.61 19.71
C LYS A 294 -16.79 -6.25 20.19
N ASP A 295 -16.66 -6.09 21.50
CA ASP A 295 -16.34 -4.80 22.14
C ASP A 295 -17.33 -3.70 21.68
N ASN A 296 -16.83 -2.57 21.20
CA ASN A 296 -17.64 -1.47 20.64
C ASN A 296 -17.77 -1.52 19.09
N LEU A 297 -17.42 -2.65 18.48
CA LEU A 297 -17.40 -2.84 17.03
C LEU A 297 -18.35 -3.96 16.61
N VAL A 298 -18.86 -3.83 15.39
CA VAL A 298 -19.48 -4.91 14.63
C VAL A 298 -18.55 -5.25 13.47
N TYR A 299 -18.02 -6.47 13.47
CA TYR A 299 -17.25 -7.03 12.37
C TYR A 299 -18.22 -7.67 11.40
N THR A 300 -18.28 -7.15 10.18
CA THR A 300 -19.16 -7.65 9.13
C THR A 300 -18.35 -8.52 8.20
N LEU A 301 -18.66 -9.81 8.12
CA LEU A 301 -18.08 -10.73 7.15
C LEU A 301 -19.13 -11.09 6.09
N HIS A 302 -18.78 -10.93 4.81
CA HIS A 302 -19.60 -11.35 3.67
C HIS A 302 -18.84 -12.41 2.87
N GLY A 303 -19.34 -13.65 2.86
CA GLY A 303 -18.97 -14.67 1.90
C GLY A 303 -19.89 -14.60 0.68
N MET A 304 -19.34 -14.38 -0.51
CA MET A 304 -20.13 -14.11 -1.71
C MET A 304 -19.58 -14.80 -2.96
N SER A 305 -20.49 -15.17 -3.86
CA SER A 305 -20.20 -15.72 -5.19
C SER A 305 -21.41 -15.59 -6.12
N ASP A 306 -21.22 -15.95 -7.38
CA ASP A 306 -22.34 -16.22 -8.28
C ASP A 306 -23.29 -17.29 -7.72
N PRO A 307 -24.62 -17.18 -7.95
CA PRO A 307 -25.61 -18.13 -7.46
C PRO A 307 -25.32 -19.58 -7.86
N SER A 308 -24.80 -19.79 -9.08
CA SER A 308 -24.46 -21.13 -9.60
C SER A 308 -23.25 -21.77 -8.92
N LYS A 309 -22.41 -20.98 -8.25
CA LYS A 309 -21.20 -21.43 -7.52
C LYS A 309 -21.39 -21.46 -6.01
N PHE A 310 -22.43 -20.83 -5.50
CA PHE A 310 -22.61 -20.58 -4.07
C PHE A 310 -22.69 -21.86 -3.23
N SER A 311 -23.36 -22.90 -3.73
CA SER A 311 -23.44 -24.19 -3.03
C SER A 311 -22.06 -24.79 -2.78
N SER A 312 -21.13 -24.66 -3.75
CA SER A 312 -19.74 -25.14 -3.64
C SER A 312 -18.89 -24.37 -2.62
N TYR A 313 -19.23 -23.11 -2.33
CA TYR A 313 -18.47 -22.24 -1.43
C TYR A 313 -19.12 -22.02 -0.05
N SER A 314 -20.42 -22.27 0.09
CA SER A 314 -21.20 -21.98 1.29
C SER A 314 -20.68 -22.66 2.56
N SER A 315 -20.12 -23.87 2.44
CA SER A 315 -19.46 -24.59 3.55
C SER A 315 -18.18 -23.88 3.98
N THR A 316 -17.31 -23.52 3.04
CA THR A 316 -16.07 -22.76 3.28
C THR A 316 -16.37 -21.41 3.93
N PHE A 317 -17.37 -20.69 3.42
CA PHE A 317 -17.85 -19.44 4.00
C PHE A 317 -18.26 -19.61 5.46
N SER A 318 -19.10 -20.60 5.75
CA SER A 318 -19.57 -20.89 7.11
C SER A 318 -18.44 -21.32 8.04
N GLU A 319 -17.51 -22.15 7.55
CA GLU A 319 -16.35 -22.61 8.33
C GLU A 319 -15.43 -21.45 8.72
N VAL A 320 -15.09 -20.58 7.77
CA VAL A 320 -14.19 -19.45 8.00
C VAL A 320 -14.83 -18.44 8.94
N MET A 321 -16.01 -17.94 8.56
CA MET A 321 -16.68 -16.87 9.30
C MET A 321 -17.16 -17.35 10.67
N GLY A 322 -17.57 -18.63 10.77
CA GLY A 322 -17.98 -19.23 12.03
C GLY A 322 -16.84 -19.47 13.04
N LYS A 323 -15.59 -19.48 12.56
CA LYS A 323 -14.39 -19.61 13.39
C LYS A 323 -13.78 -18.26 13.80
N PHE A 324 -14.44 -17.14 13.49
CA PHE A 324 -14.07 -15.84 14.04
C PHE A 324 -14.10 -15.89 15.58
N LYS A 325 -12.98 -15.58 16.22
CA LYS A 325 -12.88 -15.61 17.68
C LYS A 325 -11.86 -14.60 18.19
N ASN A 326 -11.91 -14.35 19.49
CA ASN A 326 -10.92 -13.54 20.19
C ASN A 326 -9.51 -14.15 20.05
N LEU A 327 -8.53 -13.31 19.76
CA LEU A 327 -7.13 -13.67 19.82
C LEU A 327 -6.62 -13.52 21.25
N THR A 328 -6.30 -14.63 21.90
CA THR A 328 -5.79 -14.68 23.28
C THR A 328 -4.34 -15.12 23.38
N ASP A 329 -3.77 -15.67 22.31
CA ASP A 329 -2.37 -16.11 22.26
C ASP A 329 -1.44 -14.89 22.29
N ALA A 330 -0.72 -14.72 23.40
CA ALA A 330 0.21 -13.63 23.61
C ALA A 330 1.35 -13.61 22.57
N SER A 331 1.82 -14.77 22.12
CA SER A 331 2.88 -14.87 21.11
C SER A 331 2.43 -14.30 19.76
N LYS A 332 1.14 -14.44 19.44
CA LYS A 332 0.54 -13.89 18.22
C LYS A 332 0.19 -12.41 18.34
N MET A 333 -0.08 -11.93 19.55
CA MET A 333 -0.35 -10.51 19.82
C MET A 333 0.91 -9.65 19.91
N GLN A 334 2.02 -10.22 20.40
CA GLN A 334 3.28 -9.49 20.64
C GLN A 334 4.28 -9.64 19.49
N VAL A 335 3.79 -9.92 18.29
CA VAL A 335 4.60 -9.99 17.08
C VAL A 335 5.31 -8.66 16.84
N LYS A 336 6.61 -8.71 16.58
CA LYS A 336 7.43 -7.54 16.31
C LYS A 336 7.49 -7.26 14.81
N PRO A 337 7.29 -6.01 14.37
CA PRO A 337 7.54 -5.64 12.98
C PRO A 337 9.03 -5.75 12.67
N ALA A 338 9.35 -5.95 11.39
CA ALA A 338 10.69 -5.64 10.92
C ALA A 338 10.91 -4.12 10.99
N LEU A 339 12.09 -3.69 11.42
CA LEU A 339 12.46 -2.29 11.58
C LEU A 339 13.66 -1.95 10.70
N LEU A 340 13.66 -0.75 10.13
CA LEU A 340 14.86 -0.14 9.60
C LEU A 340 15.84 0.09 10.74
N SER A 341 17.09 -0.29 10.52
CA SER A 341 18.21 -0.04 11.42
C SER A 341 19.33 0.62 10.64
N VAL A 342 19.72 1.83 11.05
CA VAL A 342 20.84 2.53 10.44
C VAL A 342 22.13 2.11 11.14
N ARG A 343 23.06 1.54 10.37
CA ARG A 343 24.35 1.07 10.88
C ARG A 343 25.51 1.69 10.12
N THR A 344 26.57 1.96 10.85
CA THR A 344 27.82 2.50 10.31
C THR A 344 28.79 1.36 9.97
N ASN A 345 29.31 1.32 8.75
CA ASN A 345 30.31 0.32 8.38
C ASN A 345 31.67 0.63 9.02
N LYS A 346 32.38 -0.42 9.44
CA LYS A 346 33.67 -0.30 10.14
C LYS A 346 34.89 -0.31 9.21
N SER A 347 34.71 -0.73 7.96
CA SER A 347 35.79 -0.90 6.98
C SER A 347 35.36 -0.40 5.61
N ALA A 348 36.31 0.16 4.86
CA ALA A 348 36.12 0.40 3.44
C ALA A 348 36.00 -0.93 2.69
N GLY A 349 35.30 -0.92 1.56
CA GLY A 349 35.05 -2.14 0.79
C GLY A 349 33.85 -1.98 -0.13
N THR A 350 33.31 -3.09 -0.64
CA THR A 350 32.07 -3.03 -1.41
C THR A 350 30.84 -3.03 -0.50
N VAL A 351 29.69 -2.60 -1.02
CA VAL A 351 28.39 -2.73 -0.34
C VAL A 351 28.14 -4.17 0.08
N ALA A 352 28.39 -5.15 -0.80
CA ALA A 352 28.22 -6.56 -0.47
C ALA A 352 29.05 -6.99 0.76
N MET A 353 30.31 -6.54 0.86
CA MET A 353 31.16 -6.83 2.03
C MET A 353 30.59 -6.20 3.30
N ALA A 354 30.17 -4.94 3.24
CA ALA A 354 29.60 -4.24 4.38
C ALA A 354 28.30 -4.88 4.88
N LEU A 355 27.40 -5.27 3.96
CA LEU A 355 26.14 -5.95 4.28
C LEU A 355 26.39 -7.33 4.89
N ARG A 356 27.28 -8.15 4.31
CA ARG A 356 27.66 -9.46 4.89
C ARG A 356 28.26 -9.31 6.27
N SER A 357 29.16 -8.33 6.47
CA SER A 357 29.75 -8.05 7.79
C SER A 357 28.72 -7.62 8.83
N SER A 358 27.56 -7.11 8.38
CA SER A 358 26.45 -6.71 9.23
C SER A 358 25.42 -7.83 9.47
N GLY A 359 25.68 -9.05 8.97
CA GLY A 359 24.84 -10.22 9.18
C GLY A 359 23.66 -10.35 8.20
N VAL A 360 23.65 -9.59 7.10
CA VAL A 360 22.62 -9.72 6.05
C VAL A 360 22.79 -11.06 5.32
N ALA A 361 21.71 -11.81 5.17
CA ALA A 361 21.73 -13.09 4.47
C ALA A 361 22.01 -12.89 2.97
N GLU A 362 22.67 -13.86 2.32
CA GLU A 362 23.08 -13.77 0.91
C GLU A 362 21.90 -13.45 -0.03
N LYS A 363 20.74 -14.08 0.23
CA LYS A 363 19.50 -13.87 -0.54
C LYS A 363 18.89 -12.47 -0.38
N GLU A 364 19.29 -11.71 0.64
CA GLU A 364 18.75 -10.38 0.96
C GLU A 364 19.73 -9.26 0.53
N LEU A 365 20.95 -9.59 0.10
CA LEU A 365 21.98 -8.60 -0.23
C LEU A 365 21.51 -7.62 -1.31
N ALA A 366 20.91 -8.12 -2.40
CA ALA A 366 20.43 -7.27 -3.49
C ALA A 366 19.35 -6.29 -3.01
N THR A 367 18.37 -6.80 -2.24
CA THR A 367 17.31 -5.96 -1.65
C THR A 367 17.87 -4.92 -0.69
N MET A 368 18.85 -5.27 0.15
CA MET A 368 19.47 -4.33 1.07
C MET A 368 20.37 -3.31 0.36
N ALA A 369 21.03 -3.68 -0.73
CA ALA A 369 21.78 -2.74 -1.56
C ALA A 369 20.82 -1.72 -2.21
N LEU A 370 19.71 -2.21 -2.79
CA LEU A 370 18.65 -1.38 -3.36
C LEU A 370 18.04 -0.43 -2.33
N LEU A 371 17.78 -0.91 -1.10
CA LEU A 371 17.29 -0.08 0.01
C LEU A 371 18.20 1.13 0.28
N ASN A 372 19.50 1.02 -0.01
CA ASN A 372 20.49 2.06 0.17
C ASN A 372 20.77 2.89 -1.11
N GLY A 373 20.00 2.69 -2.17
CA GLY A 373 20.23 3.32 -3.48
C GLY A 373 21.57 2.93 -4.10
N LYS A 374 22.00 1.67 -3.91
CA LYS A 374 23.34 1.18 -4.28
C LYS A 374 23.31 -0.17 -4.97
N LYS A 375 24.38 -0.45 -5.71
CA LYS A 375 24.72 -1.78 -6.23
C LYS A 375 25.68 -2.50 -5.29
N LEU A 376 25.75 -3.82 -5.41
CA LEU A 376 26.57 -4.66 -4.54
C LEU A 376 28.07 -4.40 -4.67
N GLU A 377 28.50 -4.03 -5.88
CA GLU A 377 29.88 -3.70 -6.27
C GLU A 377 30.30 -2.27 -5.91
N ASP A 378 29.35 -1.39 -5.55
CA ASP A 378 29.65 -0.01 -5.18
C ASP A 378 30.62 0.04 -4.01
N ARG A 379 31.60 0.96 -4.07
CA ARG A 379 32.58 1.13 -3.01
C ARG A 379 32.06 2.06 -1.91
N LEU A 380 32.31 1.67 -0.67
CA LEU A 380 32.02 2.42 0.54
C LEU A 380 33.31 2.84 1.23
N SER A 381 33.35 4.07 1.71
CA SER A 381 34.36 4.52 2.66
C SER A 381 34.04 4.01 4.07
N VAL A 382 35.03 4.03 4.96
CA VAL A 382 34.83 3.81 6.40
C VAL A 382 33.82 4.85 6.93
N ASN A 383 32.99 4.46 7.89
CA ASN A 383 31.98 5.31 8.53
C ASN A 383 30.80 5.74 7.66
N THR A 384 30.57 5.08 6.53
CA THR A 384 29.33 5.19 5.77
C THR A 384 28.16 4.55 6.53
N LYS A 385 27.06 5.30 6.68
CA LYS A 385 25.79 4.78 7.20
C LYS A 385 25.01 4.03 6.12
N LEU A 386 24.48 2.88 6.49
CA LEU A 386 23.61 2.03 5.67
C LEU A 386 22.34 1.70 6.44
N LYS A 387 21.20 1.73 5.76
CA LYS A 387 19.94 1.15 6.23
C LYS A 387 20.01 -0.36 6.09
N LEU A 388 19.63 -1.06 7.15
CA LEU A 388 19.45 -2.51 7.20
C LEU A 388 18.03 -2.80 7.68
N VAL A 389 17.61 -4.06 7.57
CA VAL A 389 16.36 -4.54 8.15
C VAL A 389 16.68 -5.49 9.30
N SER A 390 16.09 -5.22 10.46
CA SER A 390 16.19 -6.05 11.66
C SER A 390 14.81 -6.56 12.06
N LYS A 391 14.74 -7.79 12.60
CA LYS A 391 13.50 -8.38 13.14
C LYS A 391 13.61 -8.58 14.64
#